data_AF-A0A496WP11-F1
#
_entry.id   AF-A0A496WP11-F1
#
_cell.length_a   1.000
_cell.length_b   1.000
_cell.length_c   1.000
_cell.angle_alpha   90.00
_cell.angle_beta   90.00
_cell.angle_gamma   90.00
#
_symmetry.space_group_name_H-M   'P 1'
#
loop_
_entity.id
_entity.type
_entity.pdbx_description
1 polymer ?
#
loop_
_entity_poly.entity_id
_entity_poly.type
_entity_poly.pdbx_seq_one_letter_code
_entity_poly.pdbx_strand_id
1 'polypeptide(L)'
;MQDFSEKLDLFARAVEQQDGTAFGALFTEDAVYHDAIYGAVHGRKAIAEMMEVDWYKDGDVWLWDMHEPVCDDQQGYVRYVASFRSINRFSEGNRIVAPGIGMFSFKDGLFDTYHEIANGTPALWDLNVRGEHLQNVVQRIADAQRASPSLADHYRGERA
;
A
#
# COMPACT_ATOMS: atom_id res chain seq x y z
N MET A 1 19.22 8.99 -0.52
CA MET A 1 18.96 9.73 0.74
C MET A 1 19.47 8.94 1.95
N GLN A 2 20.29 9.51 2.84
CA GLN A 2 20.93 8.72 3.92
C GLN A 2 19.96 8.17 5.00
N ASP A 3 18.71 8.61 5.03
CA ASP A 3 17.75 8.32 6.10
C ASP A 3 16.50 7.55 5.65
N PHE A 4 16.50 6.97 4.43
CA PHE A 4 15.33 6.27 3.91
C PHE A 4 14.90 5.10 4.80
N SER A 5 15.85 4.27 5.26
CA SER A 5 15.56 3.18 6.19
C SER A 5 14.96 3.69 7.51
N GLU A 6 15.45 4.80 8.04
CA GLU A 6 14.93 5.39 9.29
C GLU A 6 13.49 5.90 9.11
N LYS A 7 13.17 6.49 7.95
CA LYS A 7 11.79 6.90 7.63
C LYS A 7 10.86 5.71 7.48
N LEU A 8 11.35 4.59 6.93
CA LEU A 8 10.57 3.34 6.83
C LEU A 8 10.33 2.71 8.20
N ASP A 9 11.30 2.79 9.12
CA ASP A 9 11.11 2.36 10.51
C ASP A 9 10.06 3.24 11.21
N LEU A 10 10.07 4.56 10.98
CA LEU A 10 9.05 5.48 11.48
C LEU A 10 7.68 5.18 10.86
N PHE A 11 7.63 4.87 9.57
CA PHE A 11 6.41 4.46 8.88
C PHE A 11 5.80 3.23 9.56
N ALA A 12 6.58 2.16 9.71
CA ALA A 12 6.13 0.91 10.30
C ALA A 12 5.62 1.14 11.73
N ARG A 13 6.41 1.85 12.56
CA ARG A 13 6.03 2.15 13.95
C ARG A 13 4.76 2.99 14.05
N ALA A 14 4.58 3.99 13.17
CA ALA A 14 3.40 4.82 13.18
C ALA A 14 2.15 4.01 12.82
N VAL A 15 2.25 3.11 11.84
CA VAL A 15 1.16 2.17 11.50
C VAL A 15 0.84 1.27 12.69
N GLU A 16 1.83 0.58 13.26
CA GLU A 16 1.64 -0.38 14.36
C GLU A 16 1.04 0.25 15.63
N GLN A 17 1.27 1.56 15.83
CA GLN A 17 0.80 2.33 16.99
C GLN A 17 -0.49 3.10 16.72
N GLN A 18 -1.07 3.00 15.51
CA GLN A 18 -2.20 3.82 15.09
C GLN A 18 -1.93 5.33 15.21
N ASP A 19 -0.70 5.77 14.96
CA ASP A 19 -0.30 7.18 15.08
C ASP A 19 -0.40 7.91 13.74
N GLY A 20 -1.61 8.40 13.43
CA GLY A 20 -1.89 9.17 12.21
C GLY A 20 -1.02 10.41 12.07
N THR A 21 -0.68 11.06 13.19
CA THR A 21 0.12 12.29 13.19
C THR A 21 1.56 11.99 12.77
N ALA A 22 2.18 10.99 13.38
CA ALA A 22 3.53 10.57 13.03
C ALA A 22 3.61 10.03 11.59
N PHE A 23 2.60 9.27 11.16
CA PHE A 23 2.53 8.74 9.81
C PHE A 23 2.43 9.86 8.76
N GLY A 24 1.48 10.77 8.93
CA GLY A 24 1.31 11.92 8.04
C GLY A 24 2.56 12.82 7.97
N ALA A 25 3.28 12.98 9.08
CA ALA A 25 4.49 13.81 9.11
C ALA A 25 5.61 13.33 8.16
N LEU A 26 5.57 12.08 7.70
CA LEU A 26 6.51 11.54 6.72
C LEU A 26 6.26 12.05 5.28
N PHE A 27 5.07 12.59 5.01
CA PHE A 27 4.62 12.96 3.68
C PHE A 27 4.64 14.47 3.46
N THR A 28 4.84 14.93 2.22
CA THR A 28 4.63 16.33 1.83
C THR A 28 3.16 16.73 2.01
N GLU A 29 2.89 18.04 2.09
CA GLU A 29 1.52 18.54 2.31
C GLU A 29 0.55 18.05 1.22
N ASP A 30 1.01 18.04 -0.03
CA ASP A 30 0.25 17.64 -1.22
C ASP A 30 0.54 16.19 -1.69
N ALA A 31 1.14 15.36 -0.84
CA ALA A 31 1.59 14.02 -1.21
C ALA A 31 0.44 13.14 -1.74
N VAL A 32 0.78 12.14 -2.55
CA VAL A 32 -0.18 11.15 -3.05
C VAL A 32 0.20 9.75 -2.60
N TYR A 33 -0.71 9.08 -1.90
CA TYR A 33 -0.56 7.68 -1.49
C TYR A 33 -1.45 6.79 -2.35
N HIS A 34 -0.86 5.90 -3.13
CA HIS A 34 -1.58 4.91 -3.92
C HIS A 34 -1.64 3.59 -3.16
N ASP A 35 -2.73 3.41 -2.40
CA ASP A 35 -3.02 2.21 -1.63
C ASP A 35 -3.60 1.10 -2.54
N ALA A 36 -3.18 -0.15 -2.31
CA ALA A 36 -3.63 -1.29 -3.11
C ALA A 36 -5.14 -1.61 -2.94
N ILE A 37 -5.75 -1.16 -1.84
CA ILE A 37 -7.14 -1.43 -1.44
C ILE A 37 -8.01 -0.19 -1.62
N TYR A 38 -7.63 0.94 -1.02
CA TYR A 38 -8.40 2.18 -0.98
C TYR A 38 -8.16 3.09 -2.20
N GLY A 39 -7.12 2.81 -2.99
CA GLY A 39 -6.76 3.61 -4.16
C GLY A 39 -5.95 4.85 -3.81
N ALA A 40 -6.04 5.89 -4.66
CA ALA A 40 -5.24 7.10 -4.49
C ALA A 40 -5.85 8.03 -3.43
N VAL A 41 -5.04 8.42 -2.44
CA VAL A 41 -5.37 9.39 -1.39
C VAL A 41 -4.44 10.59 -1.52
N HIS A 42 -5.02 11.79 -1.52
CA HIS A 42 -4.31 13.04 -1.80
C HIS A 42 -4.24 13.93 -0.56
N GLY A 43 -3.02 14.35 -0.23
CA GLY A 43 -2.69 15.29 0.84
C GLY A 43 -2.38 14.62 2.17
N ARG A 44 -1.39 15.18 2.88
CA ARG A 44 -0.88 14.67 4.17
C ARG A 44 -1.98 14.30 5.15
N LYS A 45 -2.96 15.18 5.33
CA LYS A 45 -4.03 15.01 6.31
C LYS A 45 -4.91 13.80 5.96
N ALA A 46 -5.26 13.64 4.69
CA ALA A 46 -6.07 12.52 4.24
C ALA A 46 -5.30 11.19 4.35
N ILE A 47 -3.99 11.21 4.07
CA ILE A 47 -3.11 10.05 4.24
C ILE A 47 -3.04 9.61 5.72
N ALA A 48 -2.90 10.58 6.63
CA ALA A 48 -2.94 10.32 8.07
C ALA A 48 -4.28 9.69 8.52
N GLU A 49 -5.39 10.27 8.06
CA GLU A 49 -6.74 9.81 8.40
C GLU A 49 -7.04 8.42 7.82
N MET A 50 -6.62 8.14 6.58
CA MET A 50 -6.76 6.81 5.97
C MET A 50 -6.08 5.73 6.82
N MET A 51 -4.84 5.96 7.23
CA MET A 51 -4.10 5.01 8.06
C MET A 51 -4.74 4.88 9.45
N GLU A 52 -5.01 5.98 10.13
CA GLU A 52 -5.50 5.98 11.53
C GLU A 52 -6.94 5.45 11.66
N VAL A 53 -7.80 5.73 10.67
CA VAL A 53 -9.24 5.48 10.76
C VAL A 53 -9.68 4.37 9.80
N ASP A 54 -9.40 4.50 8.51
CA ASP A 54 -9.95 3.57 7.50
C ASP A 54 -9.32 2.19 7.61
N TRP A 55 -7.99 2.09 7.75
CA TRP A 55 -7.32 0.80 7.95
C TRP A 55 -7.78 0.14 9.25
N TYR A 56 -7.82 0.90 10.35
CA TYR A 56 -8.19 0.38 11.66
C TYR A 56 -9.68 0.04 11.82
N LYS A 57 -10.52 0.50 10.89
CA LYS A 57 -11.92 0.07 10.76
C LYS A 57 -12.05 -1.32 10.13
N ASP A 58 -11.07 -1.76 9.35
CA ASP A 58 -11.08 -3.06 8.67
C ASP A 58 -10.16 -4.11 9.34
N GLY A 59 -9.20 -3.68 10.17
CA GLY A 59 -8.33 -4.57 10.93
C GLY A 59 -7.66 -3.95 12.16
N ASP A 60 -7.11 -4.80 13.03
CA ASP A 60 -6.26 -4.39 14.15
C ASP A 60 -4.99 -5.25 14.26
N VAL A 61 -4.11 -4.94 15.21
CA VAL A 61 -2.81 -5.63 15.39
C VAL A 61 -2.03 -5.64 14.07
N TRP A 62 -1.87 -4.45 13.51
CA TRP A 62 -1.09 -4.20 12.30
C TRP A 62 0.39 -4.48 12.57
N LEU A 63 1.07 -5.04 11.57
CA LEU A 63 2.52 -5.21 11.54
C LEU A 63 3.03 -4.84 10.15
N TRP A 64 4.18 -4.18 10.10
CA TRP A 64 4.82 -3.81 8.84
C TRP A 64 6.32 -4.05 8.88
N ASP A 65 6.78 -5.06 8.13
CA ASP A 65 8.20 -5.30 7.95
C ASP A 65 8.70 -4.62 6.68
N MET A 66 9.81 -3.89 6.79
CA MET A 66 10.46 -3.16 5.69
C MET A 66 11.81 -3.82 5.39
N HIS A 67 11.91 -4.53 4.27
CA HIS A 67 13.09 -5.31 3.90
C HIS A 67 13.85 -4.70 2.73
N GLU A 68 15.17 -4.77 2.82
CA GLU A 68 16.10 -4.46 1.74
C GLU A 68 15.82 -3.08 1.09
N PRO A 69 15.65 -2.00 1.88
CA PRO A 69 15.35 -0.70 1.32
C PRO A 69 16.52 -0.19 0.48
N VAL A 70 16.20 0.32 -0.71
CA VAL A 70 17.17 0.95 -1.62
C VAL A 70 16.60 2.29 -2.07
N CYS A 71 17.46 3.32 -2.15
CA CYS A 71 17.05 4.61 -2.68
C CYS A 71 18.19 5.32 -3.40
N ASP A 72 17.83 6.21 -4.30
CA ASP A 72 18.70 7.24 -4.84
C ASP A 72 18.24 8.63 -4.33
N ASP A 73 18.50 9.69 -5.10
CA ASP A 73 18.10 11.06 -4.75
C ASP A 73 16.66 11.39 -5.15
N GLN A 74 16.03 10.56 -5.99
CA GLN A 74 14.68 10.79 -6.55
C GLN A 74 13.65 9.79 -6.03
N GLN A 75 14.04 8.54 -5.85
CA GLN A 75 13.12 7.43 -5.61
C GLN A 75 13.67 6.39 -4.63
N GLY A 76 12.75 5.71 -3.96
CA GLY A 76 13.03 4.62 -3.03
C GLY A 76 12.18 3.40 -3.32
N TYR A 77 12.74 2.22 -3.10
CA TYR A 77 12.05 0.93 -3.21
C TYR A 77 12.30 0.13 -1.94
N VAL A 78 11.27 -0.58 -1.48
CA VAL A 78 11.36 -1.49 -0.35
C VAL A 78 10.50 -2.71 -0.62
N ARG A 79 10.99 -3.89 -0.26
CA ARG A 79 10.13 -5.07 -0.18
C ARG A 79 9.49 -5.09 1.19
N TYR A 80 8.18 -5.12 1.27
CA TYR A 80 7.48 -5.12 2.55
C TYR A 80 6.70 -6.42 2.81
N VAL A 81 6.35 -6.63 4.07
CA VAL A 81 5.27 -7.52 4.49
C VAL A 81 4.33 -6.73 5.39
N ALA A 82 3.07 -6.57 4.96
CA ALA A 82 2.03 -5.97 5.76
C ALA A 82 1.09 -7.07 6.27
N SER A 83 0.66 -6.95 7.52
CA SER A 83 -0.35 -7.87 8.06
C SER A 83 -1.23 -7.21 9.11
N PHE A 84 -2.44 -7.74 9.25
CA PHE A 84 -3.41 -7.31 10.26
C PHE A 84 -4.32 -8.47 10.65
N ARG A 85 -4.98 -8.37 11.78
CA ARG A 85 -6.10 -9.23 12.14
C ARG A 85 -7.38 -8.56 11.66
N SER A 86 -8.15 -9.25 10.83
CA SER A 86 -9.39 -8.71 10.28
C SER A 86 -10.45 -8.55 11.37
N ILE A 87 -11.13 -7.40 11.39
CA ILE A 87 -12.34 -7.16 12.18
C ILE A 87 -13.61 -7.16 11.31
N ASN A 88 -13.46 -7.39 10.00
CA ASN A 88 -14.58 -7.56 9.08
C ASN A 88 -15.40 -8.80 9.44
N ARG A 89 -16.74 -8.67 9.47
CA ARG A 89 -17.69 -9.74 9.82
C ARG A 89 -17.52 -11.06 9.05
N PHE A 90 -16.93 -11.05 7.85
CA PHE A 90 -16.78 -12.26 7.02
C PHE A 90 -15.47 -13.00 7.25
N SER A 91 -14.51 -12.38 7.96
CA SER A 91 -13.15 -12.88 8.20
C SER A 91 -12.65 -12.48 9.59
N GLU A 92 -13.58 -12.27 10.54
CA GLU A 92 -13.25 -11.77 11.88
C GLU A 92 -12.26 -12.72 12.57
N GLY A 93 -11.16 -12.16 13.07
CA GLY A 93 -10.09 -12.92 13.73
C GLY A 93 -9.06 -13.55 12.79
N ASN A 94 -9.30 -13.59 11.47
CA ASN A 94 -8.31 -14.09 10.52
C ASN A 94 -7.10 -13.16 10.46
N ARG A 95 -5.89 -13.75 10.40
CA ARG A 95 -4.66 -13.03 10.10
C ARG A 95 -4.53 -12.89 8.59
N ILE A 96 -4.53 -11.65 8.11
CA ILE A 96 -4.34 -11.30 6.71
C ILE A 96 -2.89 -10.90 6.53
N VAL A 97 -2.20 -11.47 5.53
CA VAL A 97 -0.79 -11.17 5.23
C VAL A 97 -0.65 -10.87 3.74
N ALA A 98 -0.01 -9.74 3.43
CA ALA A 98 0.25 -9.30 2.07
C ALA A 98 1.72 -8.85 1.93
N PRO A 99 2.57 -9.64 1.24
CA PRO A 99 3.88 -9.15 0.82
C PRO A 99 3.74 -8.25 -0.41
N GLY A 100 4.65 -7.29 -0.56
CA GLY A 100 4.62 -6.37 -1.69
C GLY A 100 5.91 -5.59 -1.88
N ILE A 101 5.88 -4.66 -2.83
CA ILE A 101 6.92 -3.65 -3.05
C ILE A 101 6.30 -2.27 -2.84
N GLY A 102 6.92 -1.46 -2.00
CA GLY A 102 6.63 -0.03 -1.86
C GLY A 102 7.60 0.78 -2.70
N MET A 103 7.08 1.79 -3.39
CA MET A 103 7.80 2.68 -4.30
C MET A 103 7.53 4.11 -3.87
N PHE A 104 8.58 4.88 -3.65
CA PHE A 104 8.52 6.21 -3.07
C PHE A 104 9.17 7.21 -4.02
N SER A 105 8.64 8.42 -4.08
CA SER A 105 9.38 9.59 -4.54
C SER A 105 9.60 10.56 -3.39
N PHE A 106 10.62 11.41 -3.51
CA PHE A 106 11.00 12.34 -2.46
C PHE A 106 10.88 13.80 -2.91
N LYS A 107 10.50 14.67 -1.98
CA LYS A 107 10.57 16.13 -2.13
C LYS A 107 10.84 16.75 -0.78
N ASP A 108 11.85 17.61 -0.71
CA ASP A 108 12.28 18.32 0.51
C ASP A 108 12.51 17.39 1.71
N GLY A 109 13.04 16.17 1.46
CA GLY A 109 13.31 15.17 2.49
C GLY A 109 12.08 14.46 3.04
N LEU A 110 10.91 14.62 2.42
CA LEU A 110 9.66 13.92 2.74
C LEU A 110 9.23 13.02 1.58
N PHE A 111 8.31 12.09 1.85
CA PHE A 111 7.66 11.30 0.82
C PHE A 111 6.67 12.17 0.05
N ASP A 112 6.87 12.29 -1.25
CA ASP A 112 5.99 13.05 -2.14
C ASP A 112 4.94 12.15 -2.78
N THR A 113 5.35 10.94 -3.18
CA THR A 113 4.42 9.89 -3.59
C THR A 113 4.79 8.56 -2.94
N TYR A 114 3.77 7.76 -2.64
CA TYR A 114 3.89 6.34 -2.33
C TYR A 114 3.03 5.55 -3.31
N HIS A 115 3.56 4.45 -3.83
CA HIS A 115 2.82 3.49 -4.62
C HIS A 115 3.24 2.08 -4.25
N GLU A 116 2.30 1.15 -4.27
CA GLU A 116 2.60 -0.25 -3.97
C GLU A 116 2.07 -1.24 -4.99
N ILE A 117 2.81 -2.35 -5.09
CA ILE A 117 2.37 -3.56 -5.77
C ILE A 117 2.31 -4.65 -4.71
N ALA A 118 1.09 -4.93 -4.25
CA ALA A 118 0.82 -5.97 -3.26
C ALA A 118 0.49 -7.31 -3.94
N ASN A 119 0.98 -8.42 -3.38
CA ASN A 119 0.41 -9.73 -3.67
C ASN A 119 -0.90 -9.92 -2.88
N GLY A 120 -1.98 -9.33 -3.40
CA GLY A 120 -3.29 -9.36 -2.75
C GLY A 120 -4.04 -10.69 -2.86
N THR A 121 -3.61 -11.64 -3.70
CA THR A 121 -4.41 -12.85 -3.97
C THR A 121 -4.57 -13.76 -2.73
N PRO A 122 -3.49 -14.09 -1.98
CA PRO A 122 -3.64 -14.81 -0.71
C PRO A 122 -4.45 -14.01 0.31
N ALA A 123 -4.23 -12.68 0.39
CA ALA A 123 -4.97 -11.82 1.31
C ALA A 123 -6.49 -11.83 1.04
N LEU A 124 -6.92 -11.78 -0.22
CA LEU A 124 -8.33 -11.94 -0.61
C LEU A 124 -8.91 -13.29 -0.17
N TRP A 125 -8.11 -14.35 -0.25
CA TRP A 125 -8.52 -15.66 0.23
C TRP A 125 -8.73 -15.67 1.75
N ASP A 126 -7.82 -15.09 2.53
CA ASP A 126 -7.90 -15.03 3.98
C ASP A 126 -9.00 -14.07 4.48
N LEU A 127 -9.29 -13.02 3.70
CA LEU A 127 -10.44 -12.12 3.87
C LEU A 127 -11.79 -12.78 3.52
N ASN A 128 -11.77 -14.05 3.13
CA ASN A 128 -12.97 -14.79 2.75
C ASN A 128 -13.75 -14.12 1.59
N VAL A 129 -13.04 -13.51 0.65
CA VAL A 129 -13.61 -13.04 -0.61
C VAL A 129 -13.81 -14.25 -1.51
N ARG A 130 -15.08 -14.57 -1.83
CA ARG A 130 -15.48 -15.83 -2.50
C ARG A 130 -16.40 -15.59 -3.69
N GLY A 131 -16.52 -16.64 -4.51
CA GLY A 131 -17.53 -16.75 -5.57
C GLY A 131 -17.55 -15.57 -6.53
N GLU A 132 -18.74 -15.07 -6.83
CA GLU A 132 -18.95 -13.92 -7.73
C GLU A 132 -18.21 -12.66 -7.25
N HIS A 133 -18.08 -12.45 -5.94
CA HIS A 133 -17.37 -11.29 -5.42
C HIS A 133 -15.87 -11.35 -5.77
N LEU A 134 -15.24 -12.51 -5.59
CA LEU A 134 -13.85 -12.72 -5.99
C LEU A 134 -13.67 -12.53 -7.50
N GLN A 135 -14.59 -13.09 -8.30
CA GLN A 135 -14.56 -12.93 -9.76
C GLN A 135 -14.64 -11.46 -10.15
N ASN A 136 -15.54 -10.68 -9.55
CA ASN A 136 -15.71 -9.26 -9.83
C ASN A 136 -14.46 -8.44 -9.43
N VAL A 137 -13.85 -8.74 -8.28
CA VAL A 137 -12.61 -8.08 -7.84
C VAL A 137 -11.48 -8.36 -8.84
N VAL A 138 -11.26 -9.62 -9.20
CA VAL A 138 -10.20 -10.02 -10.14
C VAL A 138 -10.46 -9.44 -11.53
N GLN A 139 -11.70 -9.47 -12.02
CA GLN A 139 -12.06 -8.91 -13.33
C GLN A 139 -11.78 -7.40 -13.37
N ARG A 140 -12.17 -6.65 -12.33
CA ARG A 140 -11.90 -5.22 -12.24
C ARG A 140 -10.41 -4.90 -12.30
N ILE A 141 -9.57 -5.67 -11.58
CA ILE A 141 -8.11 -5.50 -11.60
C ILE A 141 -7.56 -5.81 -13.00
N ALA A 142 -8.02 -6.91 -13.62
CA ALA A 142 -7.59 -7.29 -14.97
C ALA A 142 -7.98 -6.23 -16.01
N ASP A 143 -9.19 -5.68 -15.94
CA ASP A 143 -9.66 -4.63 -16.84
C ASP A 143 -8.85 -3.34 -16.70
N ALA A 144 -8.57 -2.92 -15.47
CA ALA A 144 -7.70 -1.77 -15.20
C ALA A 144 -6.29 -1.97 -15.76
N GLN A 145 -5.71 -3.15 -15.60
CA GLN A 145 -4.40 -3.49 -16.17
C GLN A 145 -4.44 -3.47 -17.70
N ARG A 146 -5.48 -4.03 -18.33
CA ARG A 146 -5.65 -4.05 -19.79
C ARG A 146 -5.86 -2.66 -20.38
N ALA A 147 -6.50 -1.77 -19.64
CA ALA A 147 -6.72 -0.39 -20.07
C ALA A 147 -5.46 0.49 -19.98
N SER A 148 -4.39 0.02 -19.31
CA SER A 148 -3.15 0.79 -19.15
C SER A 148 -2.42 0.97 -20.49
N PRO A 149 -2.22 2.22 -20.96
CA PRO A 149 -1.46 2.47 -22.19
C PRO A 149 -0.02 1.98 -22.12
N SER A 150 0.62 2.02 -20.94
CA SER A 150 2.00 1.56 -20.76
C SER A 150 2.17 0.04 -20.95
N LEU A 151 1.08 -0.72 -20.83
CA LEU A 151 1.07 -2.16 -21.02
C LEU A 151 0.56 -2.59 -22.40
N ALA A 152 0.19 -1.64 -23.27
CA ALA A 152 -0.43 -1.95 -24.55
C ALA A 152 0.47 -2.84 -25.43
N ASP A 153 1.77 -2.54 -25.50
CA ASP A 153 2.76 -3.34 -26.23
C ASP A 153 2.90 -4.75 -25.65
N HIS A 154 2.85 -4.87 -24.33
CA HIS A 154 2.95 -6.15 -23.63
C HIS A 154 1.74 -7.05 -23.91
N TYR A 155 0.54 -6.47 -24.04
CA TYR A 155 -0.66 -7.22 -24.44
C TYR A 155 -0.69 -7.57 -25.93
N ARG A 156 -0.09 -6.73 -26.79
CA ARG A 156 0.06 -7.04 -28.22
C ARG A 156 1.16 -8.08 -28.48
N GLY A 157 2.17 -8.14 -27.62
CA GLY A 157 3.36 -8.98 -27.80
C GLY A 157 4.40 -8.39 -28.76
N GLU A 158 4.26 -7.12 -29.12
CA GLU A 158 5.10 -6.43 -30.12
C GLU A 158 5.32 -4.98 -29.67
N ARG A 159 6.54 -4.46 -29.89
CA ARG A 159 6.87 -3.04 -29.67
C ARG A 159 6.40 -2.22 -30.88
N ALA A 160 5.74 -1.10 -30.63
CA ALA A 160 5.39 -0.14 -31.68
C ALA A 160 6.64 0.55 -32.25
#